data_AF-A0A3A8IIS5-F1
#
_entry.id   AF-A0A3A8IIS5-F1
#
_cell.length_a   1.000
_cell.length_b   1.000
_cell.length_c   1.000
_cell.angle_alpha   90.00
_cell.angle_beta   90.00
_cell.angle_gamma   90.00
#
_symmetry.space_group_name_H-M   'P 1'
#
loop_
_entity.id
_entity.type
_entity.pdbx_description
1 polymer ?
#
loop_
_entity_poly.entity_id
_entity_poly.type
_entity_poly.pdbx_seq_one_letter_code
_entity_poly.pdbx_strand_id
1 'polypeptide(L)'
;MIQFPRFMSAFVPPRPEPLPAPAGKAPTLQPAPLPRPFGSVSAFDSTPAPASNLHTERLGDGSANCLEKAVGLARPGDSIVLMRDASDGVGHALVRRPDGSVVDPNHPTVRYETLGQWQATHPRYSQPVPVPAGRMQQVLSTPPGPQREALIQKLGLSGVADRQVADGERWVTPNKDDINIRASPSTQGTWVTTVDTGAKLKVLGENEDGTWLNVELENGTQAWVFESLTGPDDAPLPPPPPYESPVPRWMANGTCPPDIEMHVWNALPKESRAEIIQTAREKVVTENWPMPEFDVNGPPPASVDSLVWDHLPPEGKESLFRQEWQAAVREQTALIFNGVPEGGAVAEHPFLGVDSSLGNGQVGEWLDNALQVGSAAQYINLEKALGPGWRQVHYNLCGPLAVGASLGMSPKEALTAFAATSAGILNSGTTTTATPLETVYEARGWTTGYTSGEASMPAPEDMARMLDDGKALIALVNIDTKGADGMLTSYGDSTKAVAHWVNVRAVEENGNGDWTVRVYNPFENREEIYSWDDFEASWGKNGGLVPSTEVEGEFVFRFNAGHGLLVATPPPPDAATSP
;
A
#
# COMPACT_ATOMS: atom_id res chain seq x y z
N MET A 1 -8.70 6.04 -27.21
CA MET A 1 -9.17 4.78 -26.60
C MET A 1 -7.90 4.12 -26.07
N ILE A 2 -7.54 4.46 -24.83
CA ILE A 2 -6.15 4.40 -24.33
C ILE A 2 -6.03 3.19 -23.38
N GLN A 3 -5.13 2.28 -23.72
CA GLN A 3 -4.72 1.17 -22.86
C GLN A 3 -3.61 1.65 -21.92
N PHE A 4 -3.73 1.29 -20.64
CA PHE A 4 -2.71 1.49 -19.62
C PHE A 4 -1.45 0.65 -19.96
N PRO A 5 -0.22 1.18 -19.80
CA PRO A 5 0.98 0.39 -19.99
C PRO A 5 1.09 -0.64 -18.86
N ARG A 6 1.11 -1.93 -19.24
CA ARG A 6 1.31 -3.07 -18.35
C ARG A 6 2.79 -3.46 -18.35
N PHE A 7 3.40 -3.50 -17.18
CA PHE A 7 4.54 -4.37 -16.92
C PHE A 7 4.02 -5.77 -16.59
N MET A 8 4.15 -6.73 -17.50
CA MET A 8 4.13 -8.17 -17.17
C MET A 8 4.92 -8.97 -18.20
N SER A 9 5.69 -9.93 -17.70
CA SER A 9 6.51 -10.84 -18.49
C SER A 9 5.89 -12.25 -18.57
N ALA A 10 6.10 -12.87 -19.74
CA ALA A 10 6.12 -14.29 -20.09
C ALA A 10 4.81 -15.09 -20.37
N PHE A 11 4.87 -15.75 -21.54
CA PHE A 11 3.88 -16.54 -22.29
C PHE A 11 3.53 -17.90 -21.67
N VAL A 12 2.26 -18.33 -21.82
CA VAL A 12 1.83 -19.76 -21.80
C VAL A 12 0.79 -19.99 -22.93
N PRO A 13 0.92 -21.03 -23.78
CA PRO A 13 0.01 -21.26 -24.91
C PRO A 13 -1.34 -21.86 -24.48
N PRO A 14 -2.44 -21.63 -25.23
CA PRO A 14 -3.78 -22.08 -24.83
C PRO A 14 -3.99 -23.59 -25.03
N ARG A 15 -4.67 -24.24 -24.08
CA ARG A 15 -5.13 -25.63 -24.13
C ARG A 15 -6.63 -25.69 -24.50
N PRO A 16 -7.12 -26.73 -25.23
CA PRO A 16 -8.45 -26.74 -25.86
C PRO A 16 -9.63 -26.87 -24.89
N GLU A 17 -10.78 -26.31 -25.29
CA GLU A 17 -12.04 -26.32 -24.55
C GLU A 17 -12.64 -27.74 -24.35
N PRO A 18 -13.24 -28.02 -23.17
CA PRO A 18 -14.01 -29.23 -22.95
C PRO A 18 -15.52 -29.06 -23.27
N LEU A 19 -16.11 -30.14 -23.80
CA LEU A 19 -17.52 -30.28 -24.17
C LEU A 19 -18.49 -30.34 -22.96
N PRO A 20 -19.77 -29.96 -23.12
CA PRO A 20 -20.72 -29.79 -22.02
C PRO A 20 -21.32 -31.11 -21.48
N ALA A 21 -21.61 -31.14 -20.18
CA ALA A 21 -22.23 -32.27 -19.47
C ALA A 21 -23.78 -32.19 -19.42
N PRO A 22 -24.51 -33.32 -19.37
CA PRO A 22 -25.97 -33.35 -19.41
C PRO A 22 -26.64 -33.26 -18.04
N ALA A 23 -27.89 -32.79 -18.06
CA ALA A 23 -28.77 -32.53 -16.93
C ALA A 23 -29.33 -33.80 -16.23
N GLY A 24 -29.44 -33.76 -14.90
CA GLY A 24 -30.00 -34.83 -14.06
C GLY A 24 -30.77 -34.30 -12.85
N LYS A 25 -31.96 -34.85 -12.63
CA LYS A 25 -33.10 -34.38 -11.81
C LYS A 25 -32.93 -34.48 -10.28
N ALA A 26 -33.66 -33.61 -9.58
CA ALA A 26 -33.89 -33.61 -8.12
C ALA A 26 -34.86 -34.71 -7.63
N PRO A 27 -34.81 -35.09 -6.34
CA PRO A 27 -36.06 -35.31 -5.60
C PRO A 27 -36.07 -34.93 -4.09
N THR A 28 -37.13 -34.20 -3.72
CA THR A 28 -38.09 -34.34 -2.57
C THR A 28 -37.66 -34.49 -1.10
N LEU A 29 -38.22 -33.58 -0.29
CA LEU A 29 -38.30 -33.46 1.18
C LEU A 29 -39.22 -34.49 1.87
N GLN A 30 -38.90 -34.88 3.12
CA GLN A 30 -39.83 -35.28 4.20
C GLN A 30 -39.15 -35.17 5.60
N PRO A 31 -39.90 -35.10 6.73
CA PRO A 31 -39.65 -34.15 7.84
C PRO A 31 -39.14 -34.76 9.17
N ALA A 32 -38.73 -33.85 10.08
CA ALA A 32 -37.99 -34.08 11.32
C ALA A 32 -38.80 -34.65 12.52
N PRO A 33 -38.16 -35.33 13.51
CA PRO A 33 -38.73 -35.62 14.82
C PRO A 33 -38.22 -34.71 15.96
N LEU A 34 -39.11 -34.48 16.93
CA LEU A 34 -39.04 -33.60 18.12
C LEU A 34 -38.08 -34.07 19.24
N PRO A 35 -37.61 -33.16 20.13
CA PRO A 35 -36.64 -33.44 21.21
C PRO A 35 -37.27 -33.80 22.56
N ARG A 36 -36.50 -34.45 23.44
CA ARG A 36 -36.80 -34.65 24.88
C ARG A 36 -35.52 -34.54 25.75
N PRO A 37 -35.65 -34.23 27.07
CA PRO A 37 -34.84 -33.22 27.73
C PRO A 37 -33.73 -33.71 28.67
N PHE A 38 -32.86 -32.73 28.97
CA PHE A 38 -31.69 -32.59 29.85
C PHE A 38 -31.52 -33.49 31.09
N GLY A 39 -30.26 -33.89 31.31
CA GLY A 39 -29.67 -34.20 32.61
C GLY A 39 -28.43 -33.33 32.83
N SER A 40 -28.37 -32.68 33.99
CA SER A 40 -27.38 -31.68 34.43
C SER A 40 -26.17 -32.28 35.15
N VAL A 41 -24.98 -31.72 34.90
CA VAL A 41 -23.81 -31.74 35.82
C VAL A 41 -22.95 -30.48 35.62
N SER A 42 -22.31 -30.06 36.71
CA SER A 42 -21.82 -28.72 37.05
C SER A 42 -20.43 -28.31 36.55
N ALA A 43 -20.26 -26.98 36.45
CA ALA A 43 -19.15 -26.10 36.84
C ALA A 43 -17.76 -26.26 36.17
N PHE A 44 -17.30 -25.10 35.65
CA PHE A 44 -16.04 -24.78 34.97
C PHE A 44 -15.95 -25.25 33.50
N ASP A 45 -16.48 -24.41 32.60
CA ASP A 45 -15.84 -24.18 31.29
C ASP A 45 -16.35 -22.86 30.72
N SER A 46 -15.55 -21.80 30.84
CA SER A 46 -15.72 -20.61 30.02
C SER A 46 -15.28 -21.00 28.61
N THR A 47 -16.22 -21.46 27.77
CA THR A 47 -15.90 -21.89 26.41
C THR A 47 -15.79 -20.65 25.52
N PRO A 48 -14.63 -20.40 24.86
CA PRO A 48 -14.57 -19.53 23.69
C PRO A 48 -15.56 -20.06 22.64
N ALA A 49 -16.09 -19.20 21.78
CA ALA A 49 -16.92 -19.63 20.65
C ALA A 49 -16.18 -20.74 19.85
N PRO A 50 -16.86 -21.84 19.49
CA PRO A 50 -16.18 -23.09 19.18
C PRO A 50 -15.55 -23.04 17.79
N ALA A 51 -14.22 -23.23 17.74
CA ALA A 51 -13.48 -23.44 16.50
C ALA A 51 -14.19 -24.41 15.54
N SER A 52 -14.28 -24.03 14.28
CA SER A 52 -15.00 -24.79 13.25
C SER A 52 -14.05 -25.56 12.34
N ASN A 53 -14.60 -26.48 11.54
CA ASN A 53 -13.83 -27.21 10.54
C ASN A 53 -14.70 -27.47 9.30
N LEU A 54 -14.17 -28.19 8.31
CA LEU A 54 -14.92 -28.43 7.07
C LEU A 54 -16.25 -29.15 7.32
N HIS A 55 -16.38 -29.96 8.37
CA HIS A 55 -17.61 -30.66 8.69
C HIS A 55 -18.66 -29.73 9.28
N THR A 56 -18.27 -28.84 10.20
CA THR A 56 -19.18 -28.10 11.06
C THR A 56 -19.47 -26.67 10.59
N GLU A 57 -18.62 -26.11 9.74
CA GLU A 57 -18.67 -24.69 9.34
C GLU A 57 -19.97 -24.27 8.64
N ARG A 58 -20.49 -23.07 8.95
CA ARG A 58 -21.73 -22.54 8.40
C ARG A 58 -21.55 -21.12 7.88
N LEU A 59 -21.48 -20.98 6.56
CA LEU A 59 -21.39 -19.66 5.92
C LEU A 59 -22.65 -18.82 6.21
N GLY A 60 -22.46 -17.55 6.60
CA GLY A 60 -23.51 -16.56 6.78
C GLY A 60 -24.35 -16.74 8.06
N ASP A 61 -23.84 -17.43 9.08
CA ASP A 61 -24.55 -17.64 10.36
C ASP A 61 -24.42 -16.46 11.34
N GLY A 62 -23.64 -15.44 11.00
CA GLY A 62 -23.41 -14.24 11.79
C GLY A 62 -22.14 -14.29 12.65
N SER A 63 -21.40 -15.41 12.64
CA SER A 63 -20.15 -15.61 13.38
C SER A 63 -18.99 -15.90 12.41
N ALA A 64 -18.62 -14.91 11.59
CA ALA A 64 -17.63 -15.11 10.53
C ALA A 64 -16.24 -15.45 11.07
N ASN A 65 -15.82 -16.70 10.92
CA ASN A 65 -14.49 -17.16 11.29
C ASN A 65 -13.46 -17.02 10.15
N CYS A 66 -12.20 -17.31 10.45
CA CYS A 66 -11.11 -17.17 9.47
C CYS A 66 -11.34 -18.03 8.23
N LEU A 67 -12.01 -19.19 8.34
CA LEU A 67 -12.29 -20.06 7.21
C LEU A 67 -13.34 -19.44 6.28
N GLU A 68 -14.43 -18.89 6.82
CA GLU A 68 -15.43 -18.14 6.05
C GLU A 68 -14.82 -16.90 5.40
N LYS A 69 -14.07 -16.09 6.15
CA LYS A 69 -13.39 -14.89 5.62
C LYS A 69 -12.41 -15.24 4.49
N ALA A 70 -11.62 -16.31 4.65
CA ALA A 70 -10.68 -16.77 3.63
C ALA A 70 -11.40 -17.19 2.34
N VAL A 71 -12.52 -17.91 2.47
CA VAL A 71 -13.32 -18.37 1.33
C VAL A 71 -14.01 -17.21 0.63
N GLY A 72 -14.49 -16.21 1.38
CA GLY A 72 -15.06 -14.98 0.82
C GLY A 72 -14.03 -14.11 0.09
N LEU A 73 -12.77 -14.13 0.53
CA LEU A 73 -11.68 -13.35 -0.06
C LEU A 73 -11.03 -14.02 -1.28
N ALA A 74 -11.11 -15.35 -1.37
CA ALA A 74 -10.45 -16.13 -2.40
C ALA A 74 -11.04 -15.91 -3.80
N ARG A 75 -10.16 -15.90 -4.80
CA ARG A 75 -10.48 -15.78 -6.23
C ARG A 75 -10.27 -17.11 -6.96
N PRO A 76 -10.83 -17.29 -8.17
CA PRO A 76 -10.53 -18.45 -8.99
C PRO A 76 -9.02 -18.63 -9.20
N GLY A 77 -8.50 -19.82 -8.87
CA GLY A 77 -7.06 -20.13 -8.94
C GLY A 77 -6.34 -20.07 -7.60
N ASP A 78 -6.92 -19.43 -6.58
CA ASP A 78 -6.35 -19.36 -5.23
C ASP A 78 -6.44 -20.70 -4.48
N SER A 79 -5.65 -20.83 -3.42
CA SER A 79 -5.73 -21.92 -2.45
C SER A 79 -5.93 -21.38 -1.04
N ILE A 80 -6.81 -22.01 -0.27
CA ILE A 80 -6.94 -21.77 1.16
C ILE A 80 -5.89 -22.61 1.88
N VAL A 81 -4.98 -21.98 2.63
CA VAL A 81 -3.96 -22.66 3.41
C VAL A 81 -4.44 -22.78 4.85
N LEU A 82 -4.67 -24.02 5.30
CA LEU A 82 -5.01 -24.31 6.67
C LEU A 82 -3.73 -24.49 7.49
N MET A 83 -3.55 -23.62 8.47
CA MET A 83 -2.45 -23.67 9.44
C MET A 83 -2.88 -24.43 10.69
N ARG A 84 -1.92 -24.86 11.52
CA ARG A 84 -2.18 -25.43 12.84
C ARG A 84 -1.43 -24.64 13.91
N ASP A 85 -2.13 -24.20 14.94
CA ASP A 85 -1.48 -23.59 16.11
C ASP A 85 -0.82 -24.67 16.96
N ALA A 86 0.41 -24.42 17.39
CA ALA A 86 1.18 -25.32 18.24
C ALA A 86 0.71 -25.34 19.70
N SER A 87 -0.04 -24.34 20.15
CA SER A 87 -0.46 -24.16 21.55
C SER A 87 -1.71 -24.94 21.92
N ASP A 88 -2.76 -24.86 21.10
CA ASP A 88 -4.07 -25.48 21.35
C ASP A 88 -4.56 -26.40 20.22
N GLY A 89 -3.85 -26.43 19.09
CA GLY A 89 -4.19 -27.22 17.91
C GLY A 89 -5.27 -26.60 17.01
N VAL A 90 -5.86 -25.48 17.39
CA VAL A 90 -6.84 -24.73 16.61
C VAL A 90 -6.11 -23.80 15.65
N GLY A 91 -6.29 -24.03 14.36
CA GLY A 91 -5.54 -23.37 13.31
C GLY A 91 -6.05 -21.99 12.88
N HIS A 92 -5.43 -21.50 11.80
CA HIS A 92 -5.82 -20.31 11.07
C HIS A 92 -5.96 -20.62 9.58
N ALA A 93 -6.76 -19.85 8.85
CA ALA A 93 -6.94 -20.01 7.41
C ALA A 93 -6.41 -18.79 6.67
N LEU A 94 -5.59 -19.02 5.64
CA LEU A 94 -4.97 -17.99 4.81
C LEU A 94 -5.37 -18.16 3.35
N VAL A 95 -5.32 -17.10 2.55
CA VAL A 95 -5.50 -17.17 1.09
C VAL A 95 -4.14 -17.10 0.42
N ARG A 96 -3.76 -18.13 -0.32
CA ARG A 96 -2.55 -18.16 -1.14
C ARG A 96 -2.90 -17.95 -2.61
N ARG A 97 -2.28 -16.95 -3.23
CA ARG A 97 -2.42 -16.61 -4.64
C ARG A 97 -1.52 -17.50 -5.54
N PRO A 98 -1.78 -17.56 -6.85
CA PRO A 98 -0.95 -18.33 -7.79
C PRO A 98 0.51 -17.89 -7.87
N ASP A 99 0.81 -16.61 -7.63
CA ASP A 99 2.16 -16.04 -7.60
C ASP A 99 2.98 -16.48 -6.36
N GLY A 100 2.35 -17.18 -5.41
CA GLY A 100 2.98 -17.66 -4.17
C GLY A 100 2.72 -16.78 -2.96
N SER A 101 2.21 -15.56 -3.15
CA SER A 101 1.85 -14.62 -2.10
C SER A 101 0.69 -15.12 -1.24
N VAL A 102 0.60 -14.59 -0.03
CA VAL A 102 -0.37 -14.96 0.99
C VAL A 102 -1.04 -13.71 1.53
N VAL A 103 -2.35 -13.80 1.76
CA VAL A 103 -3.18 -12.78 2.40
C VAL A 103 -3.85 -13.40 3.62
N ASP A 104 -3.76 -12.69 4.74
CA ASP A 104 -4.47 -13.05 5.96
C ASP A 104 -5.88 -12.46 5.91
N PRO A 105 -6.96 -13.26 6.04
CA PRO A 105 -8.32 -12.74 6.01
C PRO A 105 -8.67 -11.78 7.16
N ASN A 106 -7.91 -11.80 8.27
CA ASN A 106 -8.04 -10.81 9.32
C ASN A 106 -7.37 -9.48 8.96
N HIS A 107 -6.46 -9.49 7.98
CA HIS A 107 -5.77 -8.31 7.44
C HIS A 107 -5.80 -8.33 5.91
N PRO A 108 -6.98 -8.22 5.28
CA PRO A 108 -7.14 -8.44 3.84
C PRO A 108 -6.39 -7.43 2.95
N THR A 109 -5.93 -6.33 3.54
CA THR A 109 -5.13 -5.27 2.91
C THR A 109 -3.62 -5.54 2.98
N VAL A 110 -3.16 -6.48 3.82
CA VAL A 110 -1.74 -6.81 3.98
C VAL A 110 -1.39 -8.00 3.10
N ARG A 111 -0.39 -7.81 2.23
CA ARG A 111 0.15 -8.85 1.35
C ARG A 111 1.50 -9.34 1.89
N TYR A 112 1.66 -10.66 1.93
CA TYR A 112 2.92 -11.33 2.19
C TYR A 112 3.39 -12.00 0.90
N GLU A 113 4.64 -11.78 0.48
CA GLU A 113 5.19 -12.36 -0.75
C GLU A 113 5.34 -13.87 -0.67
N THR A 114 5.53 -14.41 0.53
CA THR A 114 5.58 -15.86 0.75
C THR A 114 4.86 -16.27 2.02
N LEU A 115 4.45 -17.55 2.07
CA LEU A 115 3.94 -18.15 3.30
C LEU A 115 4.98 -18.13 4.43
N GLY A 116 6.26 -18.33 4.11
CA GLY A 116 7.33 -18.30 5.11
C GLY A 116 7.44 -16.93 5.79
N GLN A 117 7.21 -15.87 5.02
CA GLN A 117 7.19 -14.50 5.52
C GLN A 117 6.05 -14.26 6.53
N TRP A 118 4.84 -14.75 6.25
CA TRP A 118 3.74 -14.71 7.22
C TRP A 118 4.02 -15.58 8.47
N GLN A 119 4.66 -16.74 8.30
CA GLN A 119 5.02 -17.62 9.42
C GLN A 119 6.12 -17.01 10.31
N ALA A 120 7.00 -16.18 9.75
CA ALA A 120 8.01 -15.47 10.52
C ALA A 120 7.39 -14.44 11.49
N THR A 121 6.28 -13.81 11.10
CA THR A 121 5.51 -12.90 11.96
C THR A 121 4.55 -13.66 12.89
N HIS A 122 4.18 -14.90 12.55
CA HIS A 122 3.28 -15.73 13.36
C HIS A 122 3.88 -17.12 13.68
N PRO A 123 4.97 -17.19 14.47
CA PRO A 123 5.75 -18.42 14.67
C PRO A 123 4.98 -19.56 15.36
N ARG A 124 3.83 -19.27 15.97
CA ARG A 124 2.95 -20.29 16.59
C ARG A 124 2.24 -21.19 15.56
N TYR A 125 2.09 -20.73 14.33
CA TYR A 125 1.37 -21.45 13.28
C TYR A 125 2.31 -22.26 12.39
N SER A 126 1.98 -23.55 12.23
CA SER A 126 2.80 -24.52 11.52
C SER A 126 1.95 -25.49 10.70
N GLN A 127 2.60 -26.45 10.01
CA GLN A 127 1.96 -27.51 9.25
C GLN A 127 0.96 -27.02 8.18
N PRO A 128 1.38 -26.15 7.26
CA PRO A 128 0.49 -25.59 6.25
C PRO A 128 -0.03 -26.67 5.32
N VAL A 129 -1.34 -26.69 5.11
CA VAL A 129 -1.95 -27.54 4.08
C VAL A 129 -2.81 -26.73 3.12
N PRO A 130 -2.37 -26.57 1.86
CA PRO A 130 -3.13 -25.84 0.86
C PRO A 130 -4.27 -26.71 0.32
N VAL A 131 -5.46 -26.10 0.20
CA VAL A 131 -6.65 -26.68 -0.40
C VAL A 131 -7.13 -25.72 -1.49
N PRO A 132 -7.33 -26.16 -2.75
CA PRO A 132 -7.83 -25.28 -3.80
C PRO A 132 -9.14 -24.60 -3.41
N ALA A 133 -9.23 -23.28 -3.56
CA ALA A 133 -10.37 -22.49 -3.07
C ALA A 133 -11.70 -22.95 -3.65
N GLY A 134 -11.74 -23.33 -4.94
CA GLY A 134 -12.94 -23.88 -5.57
C GLY A 134 -13.44 -25.19 -4.92
N ARG A 135 -12.54 -26.04 -4.41
CA ARG A 135 -12.94 -27.25 -3.66
C ARG A 135 -13.48 -26.88 -2.27
N MET A 136 -12.85 -25.90 -1.61
CA MET A 136 -13.30 -25.42 -0.31
C MET A 136 -14.71 -24.81 -0.40
N GLN A 137 -14.93 -23.95 -1.39
CA GLN A 137 -16.22 -23.31 -1.65
C GLN A 137 -17.32 -24.33 -1.98
N GLN A 138 -17.00 -25.37 -2.75
CA GLN A 138 -17.93 -26.45 -3.06
C GLN A 138 -18.38 -27.23 -1.82
N VAL A 139 -17.48 -27.47 -0.86
CA VAL A 139 -17.82 -28.15 0.41
C VAL A 139 -18.62 -27.23 1.32
N LEU A 140 -18.18 -25.99 1.53
CA LEU A 140 -18.76 -25.10 2.54
C LEU A 140 -20.12 -24.50 2.12
N SER A 141 -20.36 -24.35 0.82
CA SER A 141 -21.69 -23.97 0.30
C SER A 141 -22.76 -25.06 0.46
N THR A 142 -22.36 -26.31 0.72
CA THR A 142 -23.28 -27.39 1.08
C THR A 142 -23.47 -27.37 2.60
N PRO A 143 -24.68 -27.37 3.17
CA PRO A 143 -24.86 -27.37 4.63
C PRO A 143 -24.24 -28.60 5.34
N PRO A 144 -23.89 -28.51 6.64
CA PRO A 144 -23.39 -29.65 7.41
C PRO A 144 -24.33 -30.87 7.34
N GLY A 145 -23.77 -32.05 7.07
CA GLY A 145 -24.53 -33.31 7.01
C GLY A 145 -23.99 -34.33 6.01
N PRO A 146 -24.71 -35.45 5.78
CA PRO A 146 -24.20 -36.57 4.99
C PRO A 146 -23.80 -36.23 3.54
N GLN A 147 -24.45 -35.23 2.94
CA GLN A 147 -24.11 -34.77 1.60
C GLN A 147 -22.75 -34.06 1.57
N ARG A 148 -22.45 -33.27 2.61
CA ARG A 148 -21.14 -32.62 2.77
C ARG A 148 -20.05 -33.66 3.04
N GLU A 149 -20.31 -34.65 3.89
CA GLU A 149 -19.36 -35.75 4.15
C GLU A 149 -18.99 -36.51 2.87
N ALA A 150 -19.98 -36.82 2.04
CA ALA A 150 -19.74 -37.46 0.74
C ALA A 150 -18.91 -36.57 -0.21
N LEU A 151 -19.11 -35.24 -0.18
CA LEU A 151 -18.31 -34.30 -0.95
C LEU A 151 -16.86 -34.22 -0.45
N ILE A 152 -16.65 -34.15 0.87
CA ILE A 152 -15.33 -34.16 1.50
C ILE A 152 -14.54 -35.40 1.05
N GLN A 153 -15.18 -36.58 1.11
CA GLN A 153 -14.57 -37.83 0.66
C GLN A 153 -14.29 -37.83 -0.85
N LYS A 154 -15.26 -37.41 -1.67
CA LYS A 154 -15.13 -37.37 -3.14
C LYS A 154 -14.03 -36.42 -3.62
N LEU A 155 -13.83 -35.30 -2.92
CA LEU A 155 -12.81 -34.30 -3.25
C LEU A 155 -11.43 -34.60 -2.65
N GLY A 156 -11.31 -35.71 -1.90
CA GLY A 156 -10.06 -36.13 -1.27
C GLY A 156 -9.63 -35.24 -0.10
N LEU A 157 -10.58 -34.57 0.56
CA LEU A 157 -10.32 -33.61 1.63
C LEU A 157 -10.38 -34.23 3.04
N SER A 158 -10.61 -35.54 3.16
CA SER A 158 -10.71 -36.22 4.47
C SER A 158 -9.47 -36.01 5.36
N GLY A 159 -8.26 -35.89 4.79
CA GLY A 159 -7.04 -35.65 5.58
C GLY A 159 -6.88 -34.22 6.12
N VAL A 160 -7.77 -33.30 5.73
CA VAL A 160 -7.75 -31.90 6.19
C VAL A 160 -9.07 -31.47 6.83
N ALA A 161 -10.11 -32.28 6.72
CA ALA A 161 -11.46 -31.89 7.11
C ALA A 161 -11.64 -31.75 8.62
N ASP A 162 -10.85 -32.48 9.41
CA ASP A 162 -10.80 -32.39 10.88
C ASP A 162 -9.98 -31.20 11.39
N ARG A 163 -9.26 -30.47 10.53
CA ARG A 163 -8.47 -29.31 10.98
C ARG A 163 -9.43 -28.23 11.46
N GLN A 164 -9.33 -27.91 12.75
CA GLN A 164 -10.04 -26.80 13.35
C GLN A 164 -9.40 -25.48 12.94
N VAL A 165 -10.24 -24.48 12.71
CA VAL A 165 -9.87 -23.09 12.46
C VAL A 165 -10.61 -22.25 13.50
N ALA A 166 -9.88 -21.37 14.20
CA ALA A 166 -10.47 -20.51 15.20
C ALA A 166 -11.52 -19.57 14.57
N ASP A 167 -12.49 -19.16 15.39
CA ASP A 167 -13.26 -17.95 15.10
C ASP A 167 -12.28 -16.78 14.94
N GLY A 168 -12.58 -15.89 14.00
CA GLY A 168 -11.71 -14.75 13.69
C GLY A 168 -11.42 -13.97 14.96
N GLU A 169 -10.21 -13.42 15.07
CA GLU A 169 -9.85 -12.66 16.27
C GLU A 169 -10.89 -11.55 16.49
N ARG A 170 -11.57 -11.57 17.65
CA ARG A 170 -12.50 -10.52 18.03
C ARG A 170 -11.69 -9.44 18.74
N TRP A 171 -11.73 -8.23 18.20
CA TRP A 171 -11.05 -7.09 18.78
C TRP A 171 -12.07 -6.03 19.21
N VAL A 172 -11.74 -5.34 20.29
CA VAL A 172 -12.55 -4.24 20.81
C VAL A 172 -11.65 -3.08 21.20
N THR A 173 -12.16 -1.86 21.10
CA THR A 173 -11.50 -0.64 21.59
C THR A 173 -12.31 -0.02 22.73
N PRO A 174 -11.67 0.61 23.73
CA PRO A 174 -12.36 1.47 24.69
C PRO A 174 -13.17 2.57 24.00
N ASN A 175 -14.39 2.81 24.48
CA ASN A 175 -15.26 3.90 24.00
C ASN A 175 -14.93 5.26 24.66
N LYS A 176 -14.05 5.27 25.66
CA LYS A 176 -13.59 6.45 26.40
C LYS A 176 -12.25 6.17 27.08
N ASP A 177 -11.62 7.22 27.56
CA ASP A 177 -10.37 7.13 28.31
C ASP A 177 -10.59 6.63 29.75
N ASP A 178 -9.51 6.17 30.38
CA ASP A 178 -9.45 5.70 31.76
C ASP A 178 -10.44 4.56 32.10
N ILE A 179 -10.69 3.62 31.18
CA ILE A 179 -11.53 2.47 31.50
C ILE A 179 -10.76 1.44 32.34
N ASN A 180 -11.41 0.91 33.38
CA ASN A 180 -10.79 -0.01 34.31
C ASN A 180 -10.66 -1.43 33.73
N ILE A 181 -9.44 -1.97 33.78
CA ILE A 181 -9.12 -3.36 33.50
C ILE A 181 -8.94 -4.10 34.83
N ARG A 182 -9.56 -5.28 34.97
CA ARG A 182 -9.67 -6.00 36.25
C ARG A 182 -9.21 -7.44 36.17
N ALA A 183 -8.77 -7.99 37.30
CA ALA A 183 -8.29 -9.36 37.38
C ALA A 183 -9.42 -10.42 37.33
N SER A 184 -10.68 -10.01 37.51
CA SER A 184 -11.86 -10.88 37.48
C SER A 184 -13.08 -10.15 36.90
N PRO A 185 -14.11 -10.86 36.38
CA PRO A 185 -15.30 -10.27 35.75
C PRO A 185 -16.26 -9.68 36.80
N SER A 186 -15.80 -8.69 37.56
CA SER A 186 -16.54 -8.06 38.64
C SER A 186 -16.04 -6.65 38.89
N THR A 187 -16.96 -5.75 39.25
CA THR A 187 -16.62 -4.38 39.69
C THR A 187 -15.85 -4.37 41.02
N GLN A 188 -15.86 -5.48 41.75
CA GLN A 188 -15.06 -5.70 42.96
C GLN A 188 -13.73 -6.41 42.68
N GLY A 189 -13.49 -6.82 41.43
CA GLY A 189 -12.22 -7.44 41.02
C GLY A 189 -11.05 -6.48 41.19
N THR A 190 -9.88 -7.01 41.52
CA THR A 190 -8.65 -6.21 41.70
C THR A 190 -8.38 -5.40 40.44
N TRP A 191 -8.09 -4.12 40.64
CA TRP A 191 -7.67 -3.22 39.57
C TRP A 191 -6.29 -3.65 39.05
N VAL A 192 -6.19 -3.87 37.74
CA VAL A 192 -4.94 -4.24 37.06
C VAL A 192 -4.30 -3.00 36.47
N THR A 193 -5.06 -2.26 35.65
CA THR A 193 -4.63 -1.03 34.98
C THR A 193 -5.86 -0.26 34.48
N THR A 194 -5.64 0.92 33.92
CA THR A 194 -6.58 1.59 33.01
C THR A 194 -6.10 1.48 31.56
N VAL A 195 -7.02 1.62 30.61
CA VAL A 195 -6.75 1.74 29.18
C VAL A 195 -7.59 2.86 28.58
N ASP A 196 -7.06 3.48 27.52
CA ASP A 196 -7.63 4.68 26.90
C ASP A 196 -8.22 4.40 25.51
N THR A 197 -8.94 5.38 24.95
CA THR A 197 -9.40 5.30 23.56
C THR A 197 -8.22 5.07 22.61
N GLY A 198 -8.42 4.21 21.61
CA GLY A 198 -7.38 3.81 20.66
C GLY A 198 -6.59 2.56 21.07
N ALA A 199 -6.70 2.11 22.33
CA ALA A 199 -6.14 0.81 22.73
C ALA A 199 -6.89 -0.34 22.05
N LYS A 200 -6.16 -1.24 21.40
CA LYS A 200 -6.74 -2.44 20.77
C LYS A 200 -6.66 -3.63 21.74
N LEU A 201 -7.81 -4.19 22.08
CA LEU A 201 -7.94 -5.29 23.04
C LEU A 201 -8.40 -6.56 22.34
N LYS A 202 -7.63 -7.63 22.42
CA LYS A 202 -8.02 -8.93 21.85
C LYS A 202 -8.97 -9.64 22.81
N VAL A 203 -10.18 -9.95 22.37
CA VAL A 203 -11.15 -10.71 23.17
C VAL A 203 -10.82 -12.19 23.11
N LEU A 204 -10.51 -12.76 24.27
CA LEU A 204 -10.23 -14.18 24.47
C LEU A 204 -11.48 -14.97 24.86
N GLY A 205 -12.49 -14.29 25.39
CA GLY A 205 -13.77 -14.88 25.77
C GLY A 205 -14.64 -13.89 26.53
N GLU A 206 -15.73 -14.38 27.12
CA GLU A 206 -16.64 -13.60 27.95
C GLU A 206 -17.14 -14.42 29.14
N ASN A 207 -17.74 -13.74 30.13
CA ASN A 207 -18.40 -14.44 31.23
C ASN A 207 -19.76 -15.00 30.78
N GLU A 208 -20.37 -15.87 31.59
CA GLU A 208 -21.60 -16.60 31.26
C GLU A 208 -22.77 -15.70 30.82
N ASP A 209 -22.84 -14.48 31.36
CA ASP A 209 -23.89 -13.49 31.04
C ASP A 209 -23.48 -12.48 29.95
N GLY A 210 -22.28 -12.59 29.37
CA GLY A 210 -21.76 -11.70 28.30
C GLY A 210 -21.48 -10.25 28.73
N THR A 211 -21.50 -9.96 30.03
CA THR A 211 -21.32 -8.60 30.59
C THR A 211 -19.85 -8.19 30.75
N TRP A 212 -18.95 -9.16 30.77
CA TRP A 212 -17.51 -8.95 30.90
C TRP A 212 -16.78 -9.70 29.80
N LEU A 213 -15.86 -9.01 29.15
CA LEU A 213 -14.97 -9.58 28.15
C LEU A 213 -13.65 -9.92 28.84
N ASN A 214 -13.17 -11.15 28.64
CA ASN A 214 -11.79 -11.51 28.92
C ASN A 214 -10.94 -11.04 27.74
N VAL A 215 -9.98 -10.17 28.00
CA VAL A 215 -9.16 -9.53 26.98
C VAL A 215 -7.67 -9.72 27.25
N GLU A 216 -6.89 -9.79 26.18
CA GLU A 216 -5.44 -9.69 26.21
C GLU A 216 -5.02 -8.25 25.88
N LEU A 217 -4.22 -7.67 26.76
CA LEU A 217 -3.56 -6.38 26.55
C LEU A 217 -2.35 -6.54 25.63
N GLU A 218 -1.87 -5.45 25.04
CA GLU A 218 -0.70 -5.43 24.14
C GLU A 218 0.55 -6.11 24.74
N ASN A 219 0.74 -6.01 26.06
CA ASN A 219 1.84 -6.63 26.77
C ASN A 219 1.63 -8.14 27.07
N GLY A 220 0.58 -8.75 26.53
CA GLY A 220 0.19 -10.15 26.74
C GLY A 220 -0.55 -10.43 28.06
N THR A 221 -0.87 -9.40 28.85
CA THR A 221 -1.60 -9.58 30.11
C THR A 221 -3.08 -9.87 29.84
N GLN A 222 -3.56 -10.99 30.36
CA GLN A 222 -4.99 -11.33 30.31
C GLN A 222 -5.73 -10.72 31.49
N ALA A 223 -6.85 -10.05 31.21
CA ALA A 223 -7.65 -9.38 32.21
C ALA A 223 -9.11 -9.23 31.73
N TRP A 224 -9.93 -8.54 32.52
CA TRP A 224 -11.37 -8.39 32.29
C TRP A 224 -11.74 -6.92 32.12
N VAL A 225 -12.55 -6.65 31.10
CA VAL A 225 -13.13 -5.34 30.81
C VAL A 225 -14.65 -5.45 30.70
N PHE A 226 -15.37 -4.39 31.08
CA PHE A 226 -16.82 -4.36 31.01
C PHE A 226 -17.26 -4.12 29.56
N GLU A 227 -18.09 -5.00 29.01
CA GLU A 227 -18.42 -5.03 27.57
C GLU A 227 -19.00 -3.70 27.09
N SER A 228 -19.89 -3.08 27.88
CA SER A 228 -20.58 -1.84 27.49
C SER A 228 -19.65 -0.62 27.41
N LEU A 229 -18.39 -0.74 27.85
CA LEU A 229 -17.38 0.31 27.78
C LEU A 229 -16.47 0.18 26.55
N THR A 230 -16.69 -0.85 25.74
CA THR A 230 -15.90 -1.11 24.53
C THR A 230 -16.78 -1.13 23.28
N GLY A 231 -16.19 -0.86 22.13
CA GLY A 231 -16.83 -0.96 20.82
C GLY A 231 -16.09 -1.98 19.94
N PRO A 232 -16.76 -2.57 18.92
CA PRO A 232 -16.08 -3.46 17.98
C PRO A 232 -14.94 -2.71 17.28
N ASP A 233 -13.83 -3.39 17.09
CA ASP A 233 -12.66 -2.88 16.38
C ASP A 233 -12.02 -4.00 15.56
N ASP A 234 -11.18 -3.61 14.60
CA ASP A 234 -10.38 -4.54 13.80
C ASP A 234 -9.07 -4.90 14.52
N ALA A 235 -8.55 -6.07 14.19
CA ALA A 235 -7.24 -6.52 14.63
C ALA A 235 -6.16 -5.48 14.31
N PRO A 236 -5.20 -5.22 15.21
CA PRO A 236 -4.05 -4.39 14.91
C PRO A 236 -3.31 -4.97 13.73
N LEU A 237 -2.87 -4.11 12.81
CA LEU A 237 -2.09 -4.57 11.66
C LEU A 237 -0.88 -5.36 12.16
N PRO A 238 -0.62 -6.56 11.61
CA PRO A 238 0.55 -7.33 11.96
C PRO A 238 1.79 -6.52 11.60
N PRO A 239 2.91 -6.72 12.31
CA PRO A 239 4.14 -6.05 11.95
C PRO A 239 4.45 -6.31 10.47
N PRO A 240 4.89 -5.28 9.72
CA PRO A 240 5.29 -5.47 8.35
C PRO A 240 6.35 -6.56 8.32
N PRO A 241 6.28 -7.47 7.34
CA PRO A 241 7.22 -8.56 7.34
C PRO A 241 8.65 -8.04 7.14
N PRO A 242 9.66 -8.76 7.68
CA PRO A 242 11.04 -8.31 7.61
C PRO A 242 11.41 -8.06 6.16
N TYR A 243 11.90 -6.85 5.91
CA TYR A 243 12.31 -6.42 4.59
C TYR A 243 13.62 -7.14 4.23
N GLU A 244 13.60 -7.90 3.15
CA GLU A 244 14.81 -8.48 2.55
C GLU A 244 15.27 -7.55 1.44
N SER A 245 16.46 -6.98 1.59
CA SER A 245 17.03 -6.09 0.59
C SER A 245 17.08 -6.78 -0.78
N PRO A 246 16.53 -6.17 -1.85
CA PRO A 246 16.69 -6.68 -3.21
C PRO A 246 18.14 -6.52 -3.71
N VAL A 247 18.97 -5.74 -3.01
CA VAL A 247 20.35 -5.46 -3.38
C VAL A 247 21.32 -6.35 -2.60
N PRO A 248 22.05 -7.26 -3.27
CA PRO A 248 23.04 -8.10 -2.59
C PRO A 248 24.20 -7.27 -2.01
N ARG A 249 24.65 -7.63 -0.80
CA ARG A 249 25.77 -6.94 -0.12
C ARG A 249 27.06 -6.84 -0.93
N TRP A 250 27.36 -7.82 -1.79
CA TRP A 250 28.57 -7.73 -2.62
C TRP A 250 28.48 -6.58 -3.62
N MET A 251 27.28 -6.32 -4.16
CA MET A 251 27.01 -5.26 -5.12
C MET A 251 27.02 -3.89 -4.43
N ALA A 252 26.39 -3.81 -3.27
CA ALA A 252 26.41 -2.63 -2.40
C ALA A 252 27.87 -2.21 -2.09
N ASN A 253 28.68 -3.16 -1.63
CA ASN A 253 30.08 -2.91 -1.24
C ASN A 253 31.08 -2.90 -2.40
N GLY A 254 30.65 -3.18 -3.63
CA GLY A 254 31.54 -3.31 -4.80
C GLY A 254 32.61 -4.39 -4.63
N THR A 255 32.26 -5.49 -3.96
CA THR A 255 33.15 -6.64 -3.71
C THR A 255 32.90 -7.78 -4.71
N CYS A 256 33.72 -8.84 -4.65
CA CYS A 256 33.66 -9.96 -5.57
C CYS A 256 32.24 -10.56 -5.65
N PRO A 257 31.65 -10.66 -6.85
CA PRO A 257 30.42 -11.42 -7.05
C PRO A 257 30.56 -12.87 -6.59
N PRO A 258 29.49 -13.50 -6.07
CA PRO A 258 29.54 -14.85 -5.52
C PRO A 258 29.75 -15.94 -6.59
N ASP A 259 29.43 -15.64 -7.84
CA ASP A 259 29.60 -16.51 -9.01
C ASP A 259 31.02 -16.45 -9.61
N ILE A 260 31.86 -15.51 -9.16
CA ILE A 260 33.24 -15.38 -9.58
C ILE A 260 34.17 -15.90 -8.48
N GLU A 261 35.00 -16.88 -8.84
CA GLU A 261 36.04 -17.39 -7.96
C GLU A 261 37.04 -16.29 -7.56
N MET A 262 37.35 -16.16 -6.27
CA MET A 262 38.16 -15.06 -5.73
C MET A 262 39.56 -14.93 -6.37
N HIS A 263 40.17 -16.05 -6.77
CA HIS A 263 41.47 -16.03 -7.46
C HIS A 263 41.37 -15.45 -8.88
N VAL A 264 40.24 -15.67 -9.56
CA VAL A 264 39.93 -15.06 -10.86
C VAL A 264 39.69 -13.56 -10.67
N TRP A 265 38.87 -13.19 -9.68
CA TRP A 265 38.60 -11.79 -9.35
C TRP A 265 39.86 -10.98 -9.08
N ASN A 266 40.78 -11.52 -8.28
CA ASN A 266 42.04 -10.85 -7.95
C ASN A 266 43.00 -10.75 -9.14
N ALA A 267 42.87 -11.60 -10.15
CA ALA A 267 43.65 -11.54 -11.38
C ALA A 267 43.11 -10.49 -12.38
N LEU A 268 41.87 -10.04 -12.22
CA LEU A 268 41.26 -9.04 -13.11
C LEU A 268 41.86 -7.63 -12.87
N PRO A 269 42.05 -6.84 -13.95
CA PRO A 269 42.32 -5.42 -13.83
C PRO A 269 41.28 -4.71 -12.96
N LYS A 270 41.68 -3.62 -12.29
CA LYS A 270 40.77 -2.83 -11.45
C LYS A 270 39.57 -2.30 -12.25
N GLU A 271 39.81 -1.89 -13.50
CA GLU A 271 38.78 -1.37 -14.41
C GLU A 271 37.74 -2.44 -14.74
N SER A 272 38.17 -3.66 -15.10
CA SER A 272 37.25 -4.79 -15.36
C SER A 272 36.43 -5.16 -14.13
N ARG A 273 37.02 -5.10 -12.93
CA ARG A 273 36.28 -5.30 -11.68
C ARG A 273 35.21 -4.23 -11.48
N ALA A 274 35.56 -2.96 -11.69
CA ALA A 274 34.61 -1.86 -11.59
C ALA A 274 33.48 -1.98 -12.61
N GLU A 275 33.78 -2.39 -13.85
CA GLU A 275 32.80 -2.62 -14.91
C GLU A 275 31.82 -3.74 -14.56
N ILE A 276 32.30 -4.85 -13.99
CA ILE A 276 31.44 -5.95 -13.52
C ILE A 276 30.46 -5.46 -12.44
N ILE A 277 30.96 -4.73 -11.43
CA ILE A 277 30.11 -4.17 -10.37
C ILE A 277 29.10 -3.18 -10.97
N GLN A 278 29.55 -2.28 -11.83
CA GLN A 278 28.71 -1.26 -12.45
C GLN A 278 27.60 -1.90 -13.28
N THR A 279 27.93 -2.89 -14.12
CA THR A 279 26.94 -3.62 -14.92
C THR A 279 25.89 -4.29 -14.05
N ALA A 280 26.31 -4.88 -12.92
CA ALA A 280 25.39 -5.53 -12.01
C ALA A 280 24.47 -4.54 -11.29
N ARG A 281 24.98 -3.37 -10.90
CA ARG A 281 24.20 -2.28 -10.30
C ARG A 281 23.19 -1.69 -11.30
N GLU A 282 23.63 -1.38 -12.52
CA GLU A 282 22.75 -0.86 -13.59
C GLU A 282 21.66 -1.84 -13.96
N LYS A 283 21.95 -3.15 -13.91
CA LYS A 283 20.94 -4.19 -14.13
C LYS A 283 19.82 -4.12 -13.10
N VAL A 284 20.15 -3.99 -11.80
CA VAL A 284 19.13 -3.86 -10.74
C VAL A 284 18.29 -2.60 -10.95
N VAL A 285 18.93 -1.46 -11.25
CA VAL A 285 18.19 -0.22 -11.53
C VAL A 285 17.30 -0.36 -12.76
N THR A 286 17.76 -1.04 -13.82
CA THR A 286 16.96 -1.31 -15.03
C THR A 286 15.78 -2.24 -14.76
N GLU A 287 15.93 -3.21 -13.85
CA GLU A 287 14.85 -4.12 -13.46
C GLU A 287 13.75 -3.38 -12.68
N ASN A 288 14.14 -2.42 -11.82
CA ASN A 288 13.21 -1.53 -11.13
C ASN A 288 12.61 -0.45 -12.05
N TRP A 289 13.38 0.01 -13.03
CA TRP A 289 13.03 1.10 -13.95
C TRP A 289 13.20 0.68 -15.42
N PRO A 290 12.39 -0.27 -15.90
CA PRO A 290 12.44 -0.73 -17.28
C PRO A 290 12.18 0.41 -18.27
N MET A 291 12.81 0.31 -19.43
CA MET A 291 12.63 1.31 -20.50
C MET A 291 11.16 1.43 -20.89
N PRO A 292 10.60 2.65 -20.95
CA PRO A 292 9.22 2.84 -21.37
C PRO A 292 9.00 2.41 -22.81
N GLU A 293 7.74 2.14 -23.17
CA GLU A 293 7.36 2.00 -24.57
C GLU A 293 7.58 3.33 -25.31
N PHE A 294 8.28 3.28 -26.43
CA PHE A 294 8.62 4.47 -27.21
C PHE A 294 7.44 4.90 -28.09
N ASP A 295 6.98 6.15 -27.91
CA ASP A 295 6.04 6.81 -28.83
C ASP A 295 6.78 7.79 -29.75
N VAL A 296 6.76 7.50 -31.04
CA VAL A 296 7.37 8.34 -32.08
C VAL A 296 6.74 9.74 -32.19
N ASN A 297 5.48 9.87 -31.78
CA ASN A 297 4.75 11.13 -31.74
C ASN A 297 4.74 11.76 -30.34
N GLY A 298 5.45 11.15 -29.39
CA GLY A 298 5.61 11.66 -28.04
C GLY A 298 6.43 12.96 -28.01
N PRO A 299 6.36 13.68 -26.88
CA PRO A 299 7.18 14.86 -26.66
C PRO A 299 8.69 14.54 -26.65
N PRO A 300 9.54 15.56 -26.90
CA PRO A 300 11.00 15.43 -26.86
C PRO A 300 11.53 15.35 -25.44
N PRO A 301 12.49 14.46 -25.14
CA PRO A 301 13.18 14.45 -23.86
C PRO A 301 13.61 15.86 -23.45
N ALA A 302 13.51 16.20 -22.17
CA ALA A 302 13.84 17.54 -21.65
C ALA A 302 15.23 18.09 -22.03
N SER A 303 16.19 17.21 -22.29
CA SER A 303 17.55 17.54 -22.74
C SER A 303 17.64 17.89 -24.24
N VAL A 304 16.55 17.72 -24.99
CA VAL A 304 16.48 17.82 -26.45
C VAL A 304 15.58 18.98 -26.85
N ASP A 305 16.14 19.89 -27.65
CA ASP A 305 15.38 20.99 -28.23
C ASP A 305 14.23 20.48 -29.13
N SER A 306 13.03 21.02 -28.95
CA SER A 306 11.83 20.57 -29.67
C SER A 306 11.94 20.74 -31.18
N LEU A 307 12.63 21.79 -31.65
CA LEU A 307 12.87 21.98 -33.08
C LEU A 307 13.79 20.87 -33.61
N VAL A 308 14.82 20.48 -32.85
CA VAL A 308 15.68 19.35 -33.24
C VAL A 308 14.87 18.06 -33.29
N TRP A 309 14.04 17.80 -32.27
CA TRP A 309 13.19 16.61 -32.21
C TRP A 309 12.25 16.49 -33.41
N ASP A 310 11.55 17.57 -33.76
CA ASP A 310 10.59 17.57 -34.86
C ASP A 310 11.22 17.26 -36.23
N HIS A 311 12.52 17.51 -36.37
CA HIS A 311 13.28 17.25 -37.61
C HIS A 311 14.02 15.90 -37.60
N LEU A 312 14.02 15.16 -36.47
CA LEU A 312 14.64 13.84 -36.40
C LEU A 312 13.76 12.77 -37.07
N PRO A 313 14.34 11.86 -37.88
CA PRO A 313 13.62 10.69 -38.36
C PRO A 313 13.24 9.77 -37.19
N PRO A 314 12.21 8.90 -37.33
CA PRO A 314 11.77 8.00 -36.27
C PRO A 314 12.88 7.18 -35.61
N GLU A 315 13.79 6.63 -36.40
CA GLU A 315 14.94 5.85 -35.89
C GLU A 315 15.90 6.72 -35.04
N GLY A 316 16.07 7.99 -35.43
CA GLY A 316 16.87 8.95 -34.68
C GLY A 316 16.23 9.32 -33.34
N LYS A 317 14.90 9.51 -33.33
CA LYS A 317 14.13 9.75 -32.09
C LYS A 317 14.22 8.57 -31.13
N GLU A 318 14.05 7.34 -31.64
CA GLU A 318 14.14 6.13 -30.82
C GLU A 318 15.56 5.94 -30.25
N SER A 319 16.59 6.17 -31.07
CA SER A 319 17.98 6.09 -30.61
C SER A 319 18.30 7.11 -29.53
N LEU A 320 17.81 8.34 -29.66
CA LEU A 320 18.02 9.41 -28.68
C LEU A 320 17.27 9.10 -27.38
N PHE A 321 16.00 8.70 -27.48
CA PHE A 321 15.20 8.26 -26.34
C PHE A 321 15.91 7.15 -25.53
N ARG A 322 16.47 6.15 -26.22
CA ARG A 322 17.23 5.07 -25.59
C ARG A 322 18.51 5.56 -24.91
N GLN A 323 19.20 6.53 -25.49
CA GLN A 323 20.41 7.12 -24.90
C GLN A 323 20.11 7.90 -23.63
N GLU A 324 19.03 8.70 -23.64
CA GLU A 324 18.56 9.45 -22.46
C GLU A 324 18.12 8.50 -21.34
N TRP A 325 17.35 7.47 -21.66
CA TRP A 325 16.97 6.45 -20.67
C TRP A 325 18.20 5.75 -20.07
N GLN A 326 19.21 5.40 -20.88
CA GLN A 326 20.46 4.84 -20.37
C GLN A 326 21.25 5.83 -19.50
N ALA A 327 21.18 7.13 -19.80
CA ALA A 327 21.82 8.16 -18.98
C ALA A 327 21.10 8.29 -17.62
N ALA A 328 19.77 8.23 -17.61
CA ALA A 328 18.96 8.18 -16.38
C ALA A 328 19.29 6.96 -15.52
N VAL A 329 19.40 5.77 -16.12
CA VAL A 329 19.85 4.54 -15.42
C VAL A 329 21.22 4.73 -14.77
N ARG A 330 22.18 5.31 -15.51
CA ARG A 330 23.53 5.55 -14.97
C ARG A 330 23.53 6.56 -13.83
N GLU A 331 22.78 7.66 -13.97
CA GLU A 331 22.65 8.69 -12.95
C GLU A 331 22.03 8.12 -11.67
N GLN A 332 20.91 7.41 -11.78
CA GLN A 332 20.25 6.80 -10.62
C GLN A 332 21.12 5.73 -9.98
N THR A 333 21.82 4.92 -10.78
CA THR A 333 22.80 3.96 -10.26
C THR A 333 23.88 4.67 -9.46
N ALA A 334 24.40 5.80 -9.94
CA ALA A 334 25.40 6.55 -9.21
C ALA A 334 24.84 7.10 -7.89
N LEU A 335 23.63 7.66 -7.88
CA LEU A 335 23.02 8.26 -6.69
C LEU A 335 22.68 7.21 -5.62
N ILE A 336 22.12 6.06 -6.00
CA ILE A 336 21.82 4.97 -5.07
C ILE A 336 23.10 4.43 -4.42
N PHE A 337 24.12 4.12 -5.23
CA PHE A 337 25.27 3.36 -4.75
C PHE A 337 26.47 4.20 -4.29
N ASN A 338 26.56 5.47 -4.70
CA ASN A 338 27.65 6.36 -4.30
C ASN A 338 27.18 7.48 -3.34
N GLY A 339 25.87 7.61 -3.14
CA GLY A 339 25.25 8.58 -2.24
C GLY A 339 24.70 9.82 -2.96
N VAL A 340 23.74 10.46 -2.30
CA VAL A 340 23.10 11.71 -2.73
C VAL A 340 23.79 12.89 -2.03
N PRO A 341 24.02 14.02 -2.71
CA PRO A 341 24.50 15.24 -2.04
C PRO A 341 23.57 15.71 -0.91
N GLU A 342 24.12 16.34 0.11
CA GLU A 342 23.35 16.96 1.20
C GLU A 342 22.36 17.99 0.64
N GLY A 343 21.09 17.90 1.05
CA GLY A 343 20.03 18.75 0.52
C GLY A 343 19.47 18.32 -0.83
N GLY A 344 19.89 17.14 -1.32
CA GLY A 344 19.41 16.52 -2.55
C GLY A 344 20.01 17.08 -3.84
N ALA A 345 19.55 16.51 -4.96
CA ALA A 345 19.95 16.90 -6.31
C ALA A 345 18.75 16.93 -7.24
N VAL A 346 18.78 17.84 -8.23
CA VAL A 346 17.86 17.80 -9.37
C VAL A 346 18.29 16.66 -10.28
N ALA A 347 17.33 15.85 -10.75
CA ALA A 347 17.60 14.83 -11.75
C ALA A 347 18.03 15.49 -13.07
N GLU A 348 19.22 15.19 -13.56
CA GLU A 348 19.69 15.65 -14.87
C GLU A 348 18.96 14.92 -16.00
N HIS A 349 18.71 13.63 -15.82
CA HIS A 349 18.00 12.75 -16.74
C HIS A 349 16.80 12.14 -15.99
N PRO A 350 15.64 12.83 -15.99
CA PRO A 350 14.43 12.29 -15.36
C PRO A 350 13.98 11.01 -16.09
N PHE A 351 13.44 10.03 -15.36
CA PHE A 351 13.21 8.68 -15.93
C PHE A 351 12.03 8.54 -16.89
N LEU A 352 11.12 9.51 -16.98
CA LEU A 352 9.73 9.14 -17.22
C LEU A 352 9.38 8.72 -18.65
N GLY A 353 8.24 8.01 -18.76
CA GLY A 353 7.37 8.06 -19.93
C GLY A 353 6.57 9.36 -19.91
N VAL A 354 7.00 10.46 -20.51
CA VAL A 354 8.11 10.64 -21.47
C VAL A 354 8.84 11.97 -21.29
N ASP A 355 8.30 12.88 -20.47
CA ASP A 355 8.86 14.18 -20.16
C ASP A 355 8.17 14.69 -18.91
N SER A 356 8.92 14.96 -17.84
CA SER A 356 8.35 15.62 -16.67
C SER A 356 8.19 17.12 -16.95
N SER A 357 7.17 17.47 -17.73
CA SER A 357 6.07 18.21 -17.10
C SER A 357 4.86 17.34 -17.02
N LEU A 358 4.55 16.89 -15.80
CA LEU A 358 3.22 16.42 -15.43
C LEU A 358 2.71 15.31 -16.36
N GLY A 359 2.98 14.05 -15.99
CA GLY A 359 2.44 12.93 -16.74
C GLY A 359 2.81 12.99 -18.22
N ASN A 360 1.89 12.59 -19.10
CA ASN A 360 2.07 12.63 -20.56
C ASN A 360 2.12 14.07 -21.16
N GLY A 361 2.50 15.10 -20.39
CA GLY A 361 2.59 16.50 -20.82
C GLY A 361 3.93 16.86 -21.48
N GLN A 362 3.98 17.99 -22.21
CA GLN A 362 5.19 18.42 -22.94
C GLN A 362 6.03 19.40 -22.12
N VAL A 363 7.36 19.24 -22.08
CA VAL A 363 8.26 20.21 -21.40
C VAL A 363 7.96 21.63 -21.86
N GLY A 364 7.62 22.50 -20.92
CA GLY A 364 7.23 23.88 -21.18
C GLY A 364 5.73 24.13 -21.32
N GLU A 365 4.86 23.11 -21.29
CA GLU A 365 3.39 23.28 -21.32
C GLU A 365 2.89 24.17 -20.16
N TRP A 366 3.60 24.18 -19.05
CA TRP A 366 3.32 25.09 -17.94
C TRP A 366 3.63 26.55 -18.28
N LEU A 367 4.60 26.83 -19.16
CA LEU A 367 5.00 28.20 -19.54
C LEU A 367 3.87 28.92 -20.28
N ASP A 368 3.11 28.20 -21.11
CA ASP A 368 1.94 28.75 -21.80
C ASP A 368 0.89 29.31 -20.83
N ASN A 369 0.80 28.66 -19.67
CA ASN A 369 -0.15 28.99 -18.63
C ASN A 369 0.50 29.69 -17.43
N ALA A 370 1.79 29.99 -17.49
CA ALA A 370 2.51 30.63 -16.40
C ALA A 370 1.92 32.01 -16.09
N LEU A 371 1.92 32.36 -14.81
CA LEU A 371 1.49 33.66 -14.34
C LEU A 371 2.33 34.78 -14.96
N GLN A 372 3.65 34.58 -14.99
CA GLN A 372 4.63 35.48 -15.61
C GLN A 372 5.88 34.71 -16.01
N VAL A 373 6.65 35.24 -16.96
CA VAL A 373 7.94 34.64 -17.35
C VAL A 373 8.86 34.54 -16.13
N GLY A 374 9.38 33.35 -15.85
CA GLY A 374 10.25 33.08 -14.70
C GLY A 374 9.52 32.88 -13.37
N SER A 375 8.19 32.76 -13.35
CA SER A 375 7.49 32.26 -12.16
C SER A 375 7.67 30.76 -12.00
N ALA A 376 7.62 30.28 -10.75
CA ALA A 376 7.53 28.86 -10.43
C ALA A 376 6.42 28.18 -11.26
N ALA A 377 6.65 26.94 -11.68
CA ALA A 377 5.79 26.19 -12.60
C ALA A 377 4.36 26.01 -12.07
N GLN A 378 4.18 25.86 -10.75
CA GLN A 378 2.84 25.78 -10.15
C GLN A 378 2.06 27.11 -10.15
N TYR A 379 2.70 28.25 -10.47
CA TYR A 379 2.04 29.54 -10.51
C TYR A 379 1.35 29.74 -11.85
N ILE A 380 0.14 29.20 -11.94
CA ILE A 380 -0.62 29.09 -13.18
C ILE A 380 -1.74 30.14 -13.22
N ASN A 381 -1.93 30.71 -14.40
CA ASN A 381 -3.12 31.45 -14.76
C ASN A 381 -4.23 30.49 -15.16
N LEU A 382 -5.20 30.26 -14.26
CA LEU A 382 -6.26 29.28 -14.49
C LEU A 382 -7.24 29.71 -15.59
N GLU A 383 -7.40 31.01 -15.86
CA GLU A 383 -8.20 31.47 -17.00
C GLU A 383 -7.59 31.04 -18.34
N LYS A 384 -6.25 31.08 -18.45
CA LYS A 384 -5.54 30.55 -19.63
C LYS A 384 -5.65 29.03 -19.71
N ALA A 385 -5.45 28.34 -18.59
CA ALA A 385 -5.40 26.88 -18.55
C ALA A 385 -6.78 26.22 -18.77
N LEU A 386 -7.83 26.77 -18.13
CA LEU A 386 -9.17 26.16 -18.04
C LEU A 386 -10.25 26.97 -18.77
N GLY A 387 -9.95 28.19 -19.23
CA GLY A 387 -10.86 29.03 -19.99
C GLY A 387 -11.52 30.17 -19.18
N PRO A 388 -12.37 30.98 -19.82
CA PRO A 388 -12.99 32.15 -19.20
C PRO A 388 -13.87 31.77 -18.00
N GLY A 389 -13.80 32.57 -16.93
CA GLY A 389 -14.56 32.37 -15.70
C GLY A 389 -13.76 31.79 -14.54
N TRP A 390 -12.52 31.35 -14.78
CA TRP A 390 -11.56 30.98 -13.74
C TRP A 390 -10.71 32.18 -13.32
N ARG A 391 -10.17 32.16 -12.10
CA ARG A 391 -9.26 33.21 -11.62
C ARG A 391 -7.95 33.24 -12.42
N GLN A 392 -7.37 34.43 -12.56
CA GLN A 392 -6.13 34.60 -13.33
C GLN A 392 -4.85 34.23 -12.56
N VAL A 393 -4.90 34.09 -11.25
CA VAL A 393 -3.68 33.98 -10.42
C VAL A 393 -3.84 32.92 -9.34
N HIS A 394 -3.16 31.77 -9.45
CA HIS A 394 -3.19 30.74 -8.41
C HIS A 394 -1.76 30.31 -8.02
N TYR A 395 -1.47 30.31 -6.72
CA TYR A 395 -0.14 29.98 -6.17
C TYR A 395 -0.07 28.61 -5.49
N ASN A 396 -1.21 28.03 -5.11
CA ASN A 396 -1.29 26.83 -4.27
C ASN A 396 -1.70 25.58 -5.07
N LEU A 397 -1.03 25.29 -6.19
CA LEU A 397 -1.39 24.18 -7.09
C LEU A 397 -0.56 22.90 -6.91
N CYS A 398 0.37 22.87 -5.95
CA CYS A 398 1.22 21.72 -5.70
C CYS A 398 0.43 20.40 -5.51
N GLY A 399 -0.67 20.41 -4.75
CA GLY A 399 -1.48 19.22 -4.51
C GLY A 399 -2.10 18.65 -5.80
N PRO A 400 -2.94 19.40 -6.53
CA PRO A 400 -3.57 18.93 -7.76
C PRO A 400 -2.56 18.49 -8.83
N LEU A 401 -1.42 19.19 -8.93
CA LEU A 401 -0.35 18.86 -9.88
C LEU A 401 0.39 17.57 -9.46
N ALA A 402 0.70 17.39 -8.17
CA ALA A 402 1.30 16.15 -7.68
C ALA A 402 0.39 14.93 -7.90
N VAL A 403 -0.91 15.06 -7.62
CA VAL A 403 -1.90 14.01 -7.92
C VAL A 403 -1.99 13.74 -9.42
N GLY A 404 -2.04 14.78 -10.25
CA GLY A 404 -2.03 14.64 -11.70
C GLY A 404 -0.82 13.87 -12.21
N ALA A 405 0.38 14.24 -11.74
CA ALA A 405 1.64 13.58 -12.11
C ALA A 405 1.66 12.09 -11.72
N SER A 406 1.09 11.73 -10.56
CA SER A 406 0.99 10.35 -10.12
C SER A 406 0.05 9.50 -11.01
N LEU A 407 -0.93 10.15 -11.64
CA LEU A 407 -1.91 9.52 -12.52
C LEU A 407 -1.55 9.65 -14.01
N GLY A 408 -0.36 10.15 -14.33
CA GLY A 408 0.10 10.31 -15.71
C GLY A 408 -0.61 11.41 -16.50
N MET A 409 -1.18 12.41 -15.82
CA MET A 409 -1.92 13.52 -16.45
C MET A 409 -1.06 14.73 -16.73
N SER A 410 -1.32 15.36 -17.87
CA SER A 410 -0.86 16.72 -18.17
C SER A 410 -1.33 17.74 -17.12
N PRO A 411 -0.69 18.91 -16.99
CA PRO A 411 -1.12 19.97 -16.08
C PRO A 411 -2.60 20.31 -16.26
N LYS A 412 -3.03 20.44 -17.52
CA LYS A 412 -4.40 20.81 -17.86
C LYS A 412 -5.40 19.73 -17.47
N GLU A 413 -5.09 18.46 -17.73
CA GLU A 413 -5.94 17.33 -17.33
C GLU A 413 -6.05 17.24 -15.82
N ALA A 414 -4.94 17.41 -15.09
CA ALA A 414 -4.90 17.41 -13.64
C ALA A 414 -5.78 18.50 -13.04
N LEU A 415 -5.64 19.74 -13.54
CA LEU A 415 -6.46 20.88 -13.09
C LEU A 415 -7.93 20.71 -13.46
N THR A 416 -8.23 20.17 -14.63
CA THR A 416 -9.62 19.88 -15.06
C THR A 416 -10.25 18.80 -14.17
N ALA A 417 -9.50 17.75 -13.85
CA ALA A 417 -9.92 16.68 -12.97
C ALA A 417 -10.21 17.18 -11.55
N PHE A 418 -9.31 18.00 -11.01
CA PHE A 418 -9.49 18.60 -9.69
C PHE A 418 -10.64 19.62 -9.68
N ALA A 419 -10.83 20.40 -10.75
CA ALA A 419 -11.96 21.31 -10.90
C ALA A 419 -13.31 20.59 -10.82
N ALA A 420 -13.41 19.36 -11.37
CA ALA A 420 -14.65 18.59 -11.38
C ALA A 420 -15.15 18.24 -9.97
N THR A 421 -14.25 18.09 -8.99
CA THR A 421 -14.62 17.75 -7.61
C THR A 421 -14.48 18.94 -6.65
N SER A 422 -13.59 19.89 -6.95
CA SER A 422 -13.10 20.90 -6.00
C SER A 422 -12.95 22.31 -6.61
N ALA A 423 -13.80 22.69 -7.58
CA ALA A 423 -13.79 24.00 -8.24
C ALA A 423 -13.73 25.21 -7.29
N GLY A 424 -14.37 25.11 -6.11
CA GLY A 424 -14.38 26.17 -5.11
C GLY A 424 -12.98 26.55 -4.62
N ILE A 425 -12.10 25.57 -4.45
CA ILE A 425 -10.71 25.77 -4.00
C ILE A 425 -9.89 26.48 -5.09
N LEU A 426 -10.04 26.04 -6.35
CA LEU A 426 -9.37 26.67 -7.48
C LEU A 426 -9.82 28.13 -7.69
N ASN A 427 -11.09 28.45 -7.42
CA ASN A 427 -11.58 29.83 -7.55
C ASN A 427 -11.21 30.71 -6.34
N SER A 428 -11.20 30.16 -5.12
CA SER A 428 -10.78 30.90 -3.91
C SER A 428 -9.27 31.11 -3.84
N GLY A 429 -8.47 30.24 -4.47
CA GLY A 429 -7.01 30.25 -4.40
C GLY A 429 -6.47 29.74 -3.06
N THR A 430 -7.30 29.05 -2.28
CA THR A 430 -6.92 28.47 -0.99
C THR A 430 -6.00 27.26 -1.20
N THR A 431 -5.29 26.87 -0.14
CA THR A 431 -4.46 25.66 -0.14
C THR A 431 -5.30 24.39 -0.18
N THR A 432 -4.69 23.29 -0.61
CA THR A 432 -5.31 21.95 -0.60
C THR A 432 -4.93 21.17 0.65
N THR A 433 -5.92 20.54 1.27
CA THR A 433 -5.72 19.44 2.24
C THR A 433 -5.76 18.09 1.52
N ALA A 434 -5.54 16.99 2.24
CA ALA A 434 -5.61 15.64 1.65
C ALA A 434 -7.02 15.32 1.10
N THR A 435 -8.09 15.66 1.82
CA THR A 435 -9.46 15.26 1.44
C THR A 435 -9.89 15.70 0.03
N PRO A 436 -9.71 16.97 -0.40
CA PRO A 436 -9.99 17.34 -1.79
C PRO A 436 -9.15 16.58 -2.82
N LEU A 437 -7.91 16.24 -2.48
CA LEU A 437 -7.00 15.50 -3.38
C LEU A 437 -7.44 14.04 -3.52
N GLU A 438 -7.90 13.42 -2.44
CA GLU A 438 -8.44 12.05 -2.43
C GLU A 438 -9.59 11.88 -3.42
N THR A 439 -10.48 12.86 -3.51
CA THR A 439 -11.63 12.80 -4.44
C THR A 439 -11.24 12.66 -5.91
N VAL A 440 -10.04 13.12 -6.32
CA VAL A 440 -9.55 12.97 -7.69
C VAL A 440 -9.19 11.53 -8.02
N TYR A 441 -8.66 10.80 -7.03
CA TYR A 441 -8.39 9.38 -7.10
C TYR A 441 -9.69 8.57 -7.07
N GLU A 442 -10.57 8.87 -6.11
CA GLU A 442 -11.86 8.17 -5.94
C GLU A 442 -12.74 8.29 -7.20
N ALA A 443 -12.75 9.46 -7.86
CA ALA A 443 -13.43 9.67 -9.13
C ALA A 443 -12.95 8.74 -10.26
N ARG A 444 -11.78 8.10 -10.09
CA ARG A 444 -11.18 7.14 -11.02
C ARG A 444 -11.17 5.71 -10.51
N GLY A 445 -11.94 5.43 -9.45
CA GLY A 445 -12.07 4.10 -8.86
C GLY A 445 -10.88 3.66 -8.02
N TRP A 446 -9.97 4.56 -7.69
CA TRP A 446 -8.93 4.30 -6.69
C TRP A 446 -9.53 4.39 -5.30
N THR A 447 -8.96 3.65 -4.35
CA THR A 447 -9.31 3.77 -2.93
C THR A 447 -8.23 4.54 -2.20
N THR A 448 -8.61 5.53 -1.41
CA THR A 448 -7.69 6.36 -0.63
C THR A 448 -7.80 6.02 0.85
N GLY A 449 -6.67 6.10 1.55
CA GLY A 449 -6.64 5.89 2.99
C GLY A 449 -5.24 5.54 3.47
N TYR A 450 -4.86 6.14 4.58
CA TYR A 450 -3.65 5.78 5.32
C TYR A 450 -3.94 5.85 6.81
N THR A 451 -4.01 4.69 7.45
CA THR A 451 -4.06 4.55 8.91
C THR A 451 -2.67 4.20 9.40
N SER A 452 -1.78 5.18 9.60
CA SER A 452 -0.64 4.95 10.49
C SER A 452 -1.14 4.94 11.91
N GLY A 453 -0.84 3.84 12.63
CA GLY A 453 -1.27 3.65 14.02
C GLY A 453 -0.75 4.69 15.01
N GLU A 454 0.22 5.53 14.64
CA GLU A 454 0.75 6.57 15.53
C GLU A 454 1.29 7.79 14.78
N ALA A 455 0.52 8.45 13.92
CA ALA A 455 0.89 9.72 13.27
C ALA A 455 2.20 9.74 12.44
N SER A 456 3.21 8.89 12.64
CA SER A 456 4.58 8.98 12.14
C SER A 456 4.73 8.69 10.65
N MET A 457 5.81 9.21 10.05
CA MET A 457 6.19 8.88 8.67
C MET A 457 6.46 7.37 8.59
N PRO A 458 5.91 6.64 7.61
CA PRO A 458 6.26 5.24 7.43
C PRO A 458 7.76 5.08 7.21
N ALA A 459 8.29 3.95 7.67
CA ALA A 459 9.66 3.56 7.41
C ALA A 459 9.91 3.48 5.88
N PRO A 460 11.16 3.69 5.41
CA PRO A 460 11.45 3.67 3.98
C PRO A 460 11.05 2.36 3.30
N GLU A 461 11.20 1.24 4.02
CA GLU A 461 10.80 -0.10 3.58
C GLU A 461 9.31 -0.16 3.26
N ASP A 462 8.47 0.50 4.05
CA ASP A 462 7.02 0.48 3.88
C ASP A 462 6.59 1.39 2.74
N MET A 463 7.24 2.55 2.56
CA MET A 463 6.99 3.39 1.39
C MET A 463 7.41 2.71 0.08
N ALA A 464 8.57 2.03 0.07
CA ALA A 464 9.02 1.25 -1.07
C ALA A 464 8.00 0.16 -1.44
N ARG A 465 7.55 -0.60 -0.44
CA ARG A 465 6.53 -1.66 -0.63
C ARG A 465 5.20 -1.12 -1.15
N MET A 466 4.77 0.06 -0.67
CA MET A 466 3.55 0.70 -1.18
C MET A 466 3.68 1.05 -2.67
N LEU A 467 4.85 1.54 -3.10
CA LEU A 467 5.11 1.87 -4.50
C LEU A 467 5.19 0.59 -5.37
N ASP A 468 5.80 -0.47 -4.88
CA ASP A 468 5.84 -1.79 -5.54
C ASP A 468 4.44 -2.40 -5.72
N ASP A 469 3.55 -2.19 -4.75
CA ASP A 469 2.13 -2.54 -4.83
C ASP A 469 1.34 -1.67 -5.84
N GLY A 470 1.99 -0.71 -6.49
CA GLY A 470 1.42 0.21 -7.46
C GLY A 470 0.63 1.35 -6.83
N LYS A 471 0.77 1.61 -5.52
CA LYS A 471 0.09 2.72 -4.85
C LYS A 471 0.75 4.05 -5.24
N ALA A 472 -0.05 5.10 -5.27
CA ALA A 472 0.44 6.46 -5.44
C ALA A 472 0.61 7.12 -4.06
N LEU A 473 1.77 7.76 -3.87
CA LEU A 473 2.15 8.42 -2.62
C LEU A 473 2.30 9.93 -2.85
N ILE A 474 1.55 10.73 -2.11
CA ILE A 474 1.62 12.20 -2.14
C ILE A 474 2.02 12.70 -0.75
N ALA A 475 3.16 13.35 -0.68
CA ALA A 475 3.88 13.70 0.53
C ALA A 475 3.80 15.21 0.79
N LEU A 476 3.46 15.61 2.02
CA LEU A 476 3.53 17.01 2.44
C LEU A 476 4.89 17.29 3.08
N VAL A 477 5.75 17.99 2.35
CA VAL A 477 7.13 18.31 2.74
C VAL A 477 7.33 19.82 2.86
N ASN A 478 8.53 20.23 3.27
CA ASN A 478 8.99 21.62 3.24
C ASN A 478 9.89 21.89 2.06
N ILE A 479 9.74 23.07 1.45
CA ILE A 479 10.64 23.55 0.39
C ILE A 479 11.21 24.94 0.68
N ASP A 480 12.36 25.28 0.07
CA ASP A 480 12.91 26.64 0.08
C ASP A 480 12.42 27.48 -1.10
N THR A 481 11.53 28.43 -0.82
CA THR A 481 11.04 29.38 -1.84
C THR A 481 11.80 30.71 -1.84
N LYS A 482 12.71 30.95 -0.88
CA LYS A 482 13.45 32.20 -0.73
C LYS A 482 14.80 32.16 -1.47
N GLY A 483 15.40 30.97 -1.57
CA GLY A 483 16.57 30.69 -2.41
C GLY A 483 16.25 30.57 -3.91
N ALA A 484 14.96 30.48 -4.26
CA ALA A 484 14.42 30.30 -5.62
C ALA A 484 14.78 28.98 -6.31
N ASP A 485 15.35 28.00 -5.59
CA ASP A 485 15.50 26.66 -6.16
C ASP A 485 14.23 25.82 -5.97
N GLY A 486 13.48 25.96 -4.87
CA GLY A 486 12.27 25.19 -4.60
C GLY A 486 12.53 23.77 -4.10
N MET A 487 13.79 23.46 -3.71
CA MET A 487 14.21 22.15 -3.22
C MET A 487 13.67 21.85 -1.82
N LEU A 488 13.54 20.57 -1.47
CA LEU A 488 13.19 20.15 -0.11
C LEU A 488 14.22 20.67 0.90
N THR A 489 13.74 21.13 2.04
CA THR A 489 14.61 21.68 3.07
C THR A 489 14.03 21.47 4.47
N SER A 490 14.90 21.34 5.47
CA SER A 490 14.48 21.33 6.86
C SER A 490 14.51 22.74 7.44
N TYR A 491 13.42 23.16 8.08
CA TYR A 491 13.39 24.41 8.82
C TYR A 491 13.41 24.15 10.33
N GLY A 492 14.35 24.78 11.03
CA GLY A 492 14.34 24.82 12.50
C GLY A 492 13.19 25.66 13.08
N ASP A 493 12.62 26.55 12.28
CA ASP A 493 11.50 27.43 12.62
C ASP A 493 10.35 27.19 11.64
N SER A 494 9.30 26.49 12.10
CA SER A 494 8.16 26.07 11.27
C SER A 494 7.32 27.24 10.73
N THR A 495 7.48 28.46 11.26
CA THR A 495 6.80 29.65 10.73
C THR A 495 7.41 30.16 9.42
N LYS A 496 8.62 29.71 9.11
CA LYS A 496 9.35 30.03 7.86
C LYS A 496 9.22 28.93 6.81
N ALA A 497 8.65 27.79 7.20
CA ALA A 497 8.46 26.63 6.37
C ALA A 497 7.35 26.86 5.34
N VAL A 498 7.60 26.46 4.09
CA VAL A 498 6.58 26.44 3.05
C VAL A 498 6.17 24.99 2.83
N ALA A 499 4.98 24.66 3.33
CA ALA A 499 4.39 23.34 3.15
C ALA A 499 4.03 23.12 1.67
N HIS A 500 4.41 21.97 1.14
CA HIS A 500 4.33 21.71 -0.29
C HIS A 500 4.08 20.23 -0.56
N TRP A 501 3.12 19.94 -1.45
CA TRP A 501 2.82 18.58 -1.86
C TRP A 501 3.77 18.14 -2.97
N VAL A 502 4.42 16.99 -2.78
CA VAL A 502 5.25 16.32 -3.79
C VAL A 502 4.73 14.91 -4.04
N ASN A 503 4.99 14.36 -5.22
CA ASN A 503 4.67 12.96 -5.50
C ASN A 503 5.93 12.11 -5.31
N VAL A 504 5.90 11.14 -4.39
CA VAL A 504 7.00 10.19 -4.21
C VAL A 504 6.94 9.18 -5.36
N ARG A 505 8.04 9.06 -6.11
CA ARG A 505 8.17 8.22 -7.30
C ARG A 505 8.86 6.90 -6.98
N ALA A 506 9.87 6.93 -6.11
CA ALA A 506 10.59 5.75 -5.67
C ALA A 506 11.25 5.98 -4.31
N VAL A 507 11.39 4.88 -3.58
CA VAL A 507 12.18 4.78 -2.35
C VAL A 507 13.04 3.53 -2.49
N GLU A 508 14.37 3.71 -2.59
CA GLU A 508 15.30 2.64 -3.00
C GLU A 508 16.47 2.53 -2.02
N GLU A 509 16.78 1.29 -1.61
CA GLU A 509 17.91 0.97 -0.72
C GLU A 509 19.19 0.65 -1.52
N ASN A 510 20.35 0.96 -0.97
CA ASN A 510 21.65 0.63 -1.56
C ASN A 510 22.24 -0.73 -1.13
N GLY A 511 21.54 -1.52 -0.29
CA GLY A 511 21.96 -2.83 0.25
C GLY A 511 22.86 -2.78 1.48
N ASN A 512 23.19 -1.57 1.96
CA ASN A 512 23.92 -1.33 3.21
C ASN A 512 23.03 -0.66 4.28
N GLY A 513 21.73 -0.53 4.04
CA GLY A 513 20.77 0.13 4.93
C GLY A 513 20.56 1.62 4.68
N ASP A 514 21.26 2.25 3.73
CA ASP A 514 20.94 3.62 3.33
C ASP A 514 19.88 3.62 2.23
N TRP A 515 19.07 4.68 2.23
CA TRP A 515 17.91 4.84 1.37
C TRP A 515 17.93 6.16 0.62
N THR A 516 17.40 6.11 -0.60
CA THR A 516 17.21 7.28 -1.47
C THR A 516 15.74 7.45 -1.78
N VAL A 517 15.29 8.70 -1.91
CA VAL A 517 13.91 9.04 -2.27
C VAL A 517 13.93 9.88 -3.53
N ARG A 518 13.23 9.41 -4.57
CA ARG A 518 12.97 10.19 -5.78
C ARG A 518 11.58 10.81 -5.68
N VAL A 519 11.48 12.11 -5.85
CA VAL A 519 10.21 12.85 -5.83
C VAL A 519 10.02 13.64 -7.11
N TYR A 520 8.78 13.79 -7.53
CA TYR A 520 8.37 14.82 -8.46
C TYR A 520 7.89 16.04 -7.66
N ASN A 521 8.56 17.17 -7.89
CA ASN A 521 8.29 18.44 -7.23
C ASN A 521 7.56 19.40 -8.20
N PRO A 522 6.26 19.69 -7.97
CA PRO A 522 5.49 20.56 -8.84
C PRO A 522 5.85 22.05 -8.72
N PHE A 523 6.73 22.45 -7.78
CA PHE A 523 7.11 23.86 -7.61
C PHE A 523 7.82 24.38 -8.86
N GLU A 524 8.95 23.77 -9.22
CA GLU A 524 9.66 24.01 -10.49
C GLU A 524 9.35 22.96 -11.56
N ASN A 525 8.43 22.03 -11.27
CA ASN A 525 8.02 20.95 -12.18
C ASN A 525 9.21 20.10 -12.65
N ARG A 526 9.81 19.35 -11.73
CA ARG A 526 10.98 18.50 -12.03
C ARG A 526 11.08 17.33 -11.06
N GLU A 527 11.93 16.37 -11.41
CA GLU A 527 12.32 15.30 -10.49
C GLU A 527 13.54 15.70 -9.66
N GLU A 528 13.52 15.27 -8.42
CA GLU A 528 14.56 15.52 -7.43
C GLU A 528 14.86 14.22 -6.69
N ILE A 529 16.11 14.01 -6.31
CA ILE A 529 16.56 12.85 -5.54
C ILE A 529 17.14 13.35 -4.22
N TYR A 530 16.75 12.69 -3.13
CA TYR A 530 17.17 12.99 -1.77
C TYR A 530 17.71 11.75 -1.07
N SER A 531 18.58 11.95 -0.09
CA SER A 531 18.79 10.94 0.95
C SER A 531 17.49 10.78 1.76
N TRP A 532 17.27 9.60 2.34
CA TRP A 532 16.12 9.42 3.25
C TRP A 532 16.13 10.40 4.41
N ASP A 533 17.31 10.66 4.99
CA ASP A 533 17.47 11.62 6.09
C ASP A 533 17.03 13.04 5.70
N ASP A 534 17.41 13.52 4.50
CA ASP A 534 17.00 14.84 4.02
C ASP A 534 15.49 14.91 3.76
N PHE A 535 14.93 13.85 3.16
CA PHE A 535 13.49 13.74 2.94
C PHE A 535 12.72 13.75 4.27
N GLU A 536 13.12 12.91 5.23
CA GLU A 536 12.57 12.85 6.59
C GLU A 536 12.71 14.18 7.31
N ALA A 537 13.84 14.87 7.20
CA ALA A 537 14.07 16.15 7.84
C ALA A 537 13.17 17.27 7.26
N SER A 538 12.84 17.19 5.97
CA SER A 538 11.88 18.10 5.31
C SER A 538 10.42 17.80 5.74
N TRP A 539 10.14 16.54 6.03
CA TRP A 539 8.85 16.02 6.47
C TRP A 539 8.56 16.36 7.95
N GLY A 540 9.51 16.05 8.83
CA GLY A 540 9.35 15.89 10.28
C GLY A 540 9.03 17.16 11.10
N LYS A 541 8.86 18.32 10.45
CA LYS A 541 8.52 19.59 11.13
C LYS A 541 7.29 20.29 10.54
N ASN A 542 6.55 19.63 9.65
CA ASN A 542 5.35 20.14 8.99
C ASN A 542 4.06 19.48 9.45
N GLY A 543 3.56 19.93 10.61
CA GLY A 543 2.13 20.16 10.77
C GLY A 543 1.80 21.61 10.44
N GLY A 544 2.26 22.13 9.28
CA GLY A 544 2.08 23.52 8.86
C GLY A 544 0.72 24.04 9.30
N LEU A 545 0.72 25.16 10.03
CA LEU A 545 -0.45 25.66 10.76
C LEU A 545 -1.66 25.82 9.82
N VAL A 546 -2.71 25.02 10.02
CA VAL A 546 -4.01 25.22 9.35
C VAL A 546 -4.82 26.20 10.20
N PRO A 547 -5.41 27.27 9.64
CA PRO A 547 -6.32 28.11 10.39
C PRO A 547 -7.47 27.25 10.92
N SER A 548 -7.66 27.18 12.24
CA SER A 548 -8.89 26.64 12.82
C SER A 548 -9.89 27.78 13.05
N THR A 549 -11.12 27.42 13.43
CA THR A 549 -12.23 28.36 13.68
C THR A 549 -11.80 29.55 14.54
N GLU A 550 -12.29 30.72 14.16
CA GLU A 550 -12.11 31.99 14.86
C GLU A 550 -12.65 31.89 16.31
N VAL A 551 -11.77 32.05 17.29
CA VAL A 551 -12.14 32.17 18.71
C VAL A 551 -11.66 33.54 19.18
N GLU A 552 -12.59 34.39 19.59
CA GLU A 552 -12.30 35.72 20.15
C GLU A 552 -11.52 36.68 19.23
N GLY A 553 -11.65 36.54 17.90
CA GLY A 553 -11.02 37.45 16.94
C GLY A 553 -9.51 37.20 16.72
N GLU A 554 -8.97 36.12 17.27
CA GLU A 554 -7.65 35.57 16.89
C GLU A 554 -7.83 34.23 16.19
N PHE A 555 -7.05 34.00 15.12
CA PHE A 555 -6.95 32.69 14.48
C PHE A 555 -6.20 31.75 15.41
N VAL A 556 -6.90 30.78 15.98
CA VAL A 556 -6.24 29.67 16.66
C VAL A 556 -5.75 28.72 15.57
N PHE A 557 -4.45 28.59 15.41
CA PHE A 557 -3.86 27.60 14.53
C PHE A 557 -3.80 26.25 15.24
N ARG A 558 -4.30 25.18 14.61
CA ARG A 558 -4.20 23.81 15.15
C ARG A 558 -3.24 22.98 14.31
N PHE A 559 -2.47 22.15 15.00
CA PHE A 559 -1.62 21.11 14.41
C PHE A 559 -2.49 20.11 13.65
N ASN A 560 -2.13 19.77 12.41
CA ASN A 560 -2.73 18.65 11.70
C ASN A 560 -2.15 17.35 12.28
N ALA A 561 -2.94 16.62 13.04
CA ALA A 561 -2.48 15.55 13.95
C ALA A 561 -2.21 14.18 13.26
N GLY A 562 -1.60 14.18 12.08
CA GLY A 562 -1.19 12.95 11.38
C GLY A 562 -0.34 13.30 10.17
N HIS A 563 0.88 12.77 10.11
CA HIS A 563 1.93 13.29 9.25
C HIS A 563 1.56 13.09 7.76
N GLY A 564 1.55 14.19 6.99
CA GLY A 564 0.80 14.37 5.74
C GLY A 564 1.20 13.50 4.54
N LEU A 565 0.90 12.20 4.61
CA LEU A 565 0.95 11.26 3.49
C LEU A 565 -0.47 10.97 3.01
N LEU A 566 -0.73 11.18 1.72
CA LEU A 566 -1.88 10.61 1.03
C LEU A 566 -1.41 9.36 0.28
N VAL A 567 -2.05 8.23 0.59
CA VAL A 567 -1.85 6.96 -0.07
C VAL A 567 -3.10 6.62 -0.87
N ALA A 568 -2.93 6.41 -2.18
CA ALA A 568 -4.00 5.99 -3.07
C ALA A 568 -3.67 4.62 -3.66
N THR A 569 -4.59 3.67 -3.53
CA THR A 569 -4.44 2.31 -4.06
C THR A 569 -5.22 2.18 -5.37
N PRO A 570 -4.61 1.67 -6.45
CA PRO A 570 -5.29 1.50 -7.73
C PRO A 570 -6.38 0.42 -7.64
N PRO A 571 -7.43 0.51 -8.49
CA PRO A 571 -8.42 -0.55 -8.59
C PRO A 571 -7.77 -1.89 -9.04
N PRO A 572 -8.34 -3.04 -8.66
CA PRO A 572 -7.86 -4.34 -9.12
C PRO A 572 -7.84 -4.44 -10.65
N PRO A 573 -6.91 -5.21 -11.26
CA PRO A 573 -6.70 -5.27 -12.71
C PRO A 573 -7.89 -5.68 -13.61
N ASP A 574 -9.08 -5.95 -13.06
CA ASP A 574 -10.29 -6.39 -13.77
C ASP A 574 -11.54 -5.53 -13.49
N ALA A 575 -11.39 -4.32 -12.95
CA ALA A 575 -12.49 -3.34 -12.87
C ALA A 575 -12.63 -2.46 -14.14
N ALA A 576 -11.86 -2.76 -15.20
CA ALA A 576 -12.08 -2.17 -16.51
C ALA A 576 -13.27 -2.86 -17.20
N THR A 577 -14.46 -2.29 -16.96
CA THR A 577 -15.61 -2.25 -17.88
C THR A 577 -15.68 -3.38 -18.91
N SER A 578 -16.56 -4.36 -18.66
CA SER A 578 -17.25 -5.01 -19.78
C SER A 578 -17.87 -3.92 -20.67
N PRO A 579 -17.82 -4.09 -22.01
CA PRO A 579 -18.20 -3.05 -22.97
C PRO A 579 -19.61 -2.49 -22.78
#